data_AF-A0A6B0S7X3-F1
#
_entry.id   AF-A0A6B0S7X3-F1
#
_cell.length_a   1.000
_cell.length_b   1.000
_cell.length_c   1.000
_cell.angle_alpha   90.00
_cell.angle_beta   90.00
_cell.angle_gamma   90.00
#
_symmetry.space_group_name_H-M   'P 1'
#
loop_
_entity.id
_entity.type
_entity.pdbx_description
1 polymer ?
#
loop_
_entity_poly.entity_id
_entity_poly.type
_entity_poly.pdbx_seq_one_letter_code
_entity_poly.pdbx_strand_id
1 'polypeptide(L)'
;MERHLLRGHELRAAGPAAQQNCSIQEKMDLEIRIREGIWKLLSLSTQKGQILQAVKNLMVCNARIMAYTLELQKLEEQIANQAGKWLVALFTFGF
;
A
#
# COMPACT_ATOMS: atom_id res chain seq x y z
N MET A 1 12.40 0.62 40.49
CA MET A 1 13.70 0.37 39.85
C MET A 1 13.46 -0.62 38.72
N GLU A 2 13.88 -0.24 37.51
CA GLU A 2 13.76 -0.87 36.17
C GLU A 2 13.65 -2.41 36.13
N ARG A 3 12.93 -3.02 35.17
CA ARG A 3 13.32 -3.17 33.74
C ARG A 3 12.05 -3.41 32.90
N HIS A 4 11.58 -2.47 32.09
CA HIS A 4 11.94 -2.28 30.67
C HIS A 4 12.13 -3.59 29.83
N LEU A 5 11.11 -3.83 28.99
CA LEU A 5 11.23 -3.95 27.53
C LEU A 5 11.84 -5.25 26.98
N LEU A 6 11.04 -6.33 27.02
CA LEU A 6 11.19 -7.48 26.12
C LEU A 6 9.88 -7.75 25.37
N ARG A 7 9.47 -6.76 24.57
CA ARG A 7 8.46 -6.96 23.51
C ARG A 7 8.96 -6.28 22.25
N GLY A 8 9.97 -6.87 21.65
CA GLY A 8 10.55 -6.30 20.44
C GLY A 8 11.67 -7.14 19.91
N HIS A 9 11.37 -8.31 19.32
CA HIS A 9 12.26 -8.89 18.32
C HIS A 9 11.65 -10.04 17.46
N GLU A 10 10.35 -10.04 17.20
CA GLU A 10 9.72 -11.03 16.28
C GLU A 10 9.27 -10.43 14.94
N LEU A 11 9.97 -9.43 14.42
CA LEU A 11 9.73 -8.90 13.06
C LEU A 11 10.94 -9.03 12.12
N ARG A 12 11.87 -9.96 12.41
CA ARG A 12 13.05 -10.19 11.55
C ARG A 12 12.90 -11.41 10.64
N ALA A 13 11.82 -11.50 9.87
CA ALA A 13 11.71 -12.50 8.81
C ALA A 13 10.78 -12.12 7.64
N ALA A 14 10.30 -10.87 7.54
CA ALA A 14 9.61 -10.43 6.34
C ALA A 14 10.68 -10.01 5.31
N GLY A 15 10.81 -10.74 4.20
CA GLY A 15 11.71 -10.38 3.11
C GLY A 15 11.44 -8.96 2.57
N PRO A 16 12.39 -8.31 1.88
CA PRO A 16 12.27 -6.91 1.43
C PRO A 16 11.01 -6.61 0.61
N ALA A 17 10.44 -7.61 -0.09
CA ALA A 17 9.17 -7.50 -0.80
C ALA A 17 7.95 -7.40 0.14
N ALA A 18 7.92 -8.16 1.24
CA ALA A 18 6.84 -8.11 2.22
C ALA A 18 6.83 -6.77 2.99
N GLN A 19 8.01 -6.22 3.29
CA GLN A 19 8.13 -4.90 3.91
C GLN A 19 7.70 -3.77 2.95
N GLN A 20 7.99 -3.89 1.65
CA GLN A 20 7.51 -2.95 0.63
C GLN A 20 5.99 -3.01 0.47
N ASN A 21 5.40 -4.21 0.44
CA ASN A 21 3.95 -4.39 0.37
C ASN A 21 3.23 -3.74 1.57
N CYS A 22 3.72 -3.95 2.80
CA CYS A 22 3.19 -3.29 3.98
C CYS A 22 3.26 -1.76 3.87
N SER A 23 4.38 -1.22 3.42
CA SER A 23 4.54 0.23 3.25
C SER A 23 3.63 0.82 2.17
N ILE A 24 3.41 0.10 1.05
CA ILE A 24 2.50 0.53 -0.02
C ILE A 24 1.05 0.49 0.49
N GLN A 25 0.68 -0.55 1.23
CA GLN A 25 -0.65 -0.66 1.82
C GLN A 25 -0.94 0.47 2.81
N GLU A 26 0.00 0.79 3.70
CA GLU A 26 -0.13 1.92 4.64
C GLU A 26 -0.30 3.27 3.93
N LYS A 27 0.43 3.48 2.82
CA LYS A 27 0.28 4.67 1.98
C LYS A 27 -1.09 4.72 1.30
N MET A 28 -1.59 3.57 0.83
CA MET A 28 -2.92 3.48 0.23
C MET A 28 -4.02 3.79 1.25
N ASP A 29 -3.92 3.25 2.47
CA ASP A 29 -4.88 3.50 3.55
C ASP A 29 -4.90 4.99 3.96
N LEU A 30 -3.73 5.64 3.96
CA LEU A 30 -3.65 7.08 4.17
C LEU A 30 -4.41 7.85 3.07
N GLU A 31 -4.19 7.52 1.80
CA GLU A 31 -4.91 8.16 0.69
C GLU A 31 -6.42 7.90 0.77
N ILE A 32 -6.86 6.69 1.13
CA ILE A 32 -8.29 6.39 1.32
C ILE A 32 -8.91 7.27 2.41
N ARG A 33 -8.23 7.44 3.56
CA ARG A 33 -8.69 8.35 4.63
C ARG A 33 -8.71 9.81 4.19
N ILE A 34 -7.73 10.25 3.41
CA ILE A 34 -7.72 11.60 2.82
C ILE A 34 -8.93 11.78 1.90
N ARG A 35 -9.22 10.79 1.05
CA ARG A 35 -10.37 10.79 0.14
C ARG A 35 -11.68 10.93 0.91
N GLU A 36 -11.87 10.19 2.00
CA GLU A 36 -13.04 10.32 2.88
C GLU A 36 -13.15 11.73 3.48
N GLY A 37 -12.03 12.31 3.92
CA GLY A 37 -11.97 13.69 4.39
C GLY A 37 -12.39 14.70 3.31
N ILE A 38 -11.95 14.49 2.06
CA ILE A 38 -12.32 15.33 0.91
C ILE A 38 -13.83 15.21 0.62
N TRP A 39 -14.41 14.01 0.71
CA TRP A 39 -15.86 13.82 0.55
C TRP A 39 -16.66 14.59 1.60
N LYS A 40 -16.23 14.57 2.86
CA LYS A 40 -16.83 15.38 3.94
C LYS A 40 -16.69 16.88 3.67
N LEU A 41 -15.53 17.31 3.16
CA LEU A 41 -15.32 18.71 2.79
C LEU A 41 -16.23 19.12 1.63
N LEU A 42 -16.38 18.27 0.61
CA LEU A 42 -17.27 18.49 -0.53
C LEU A 42 -18.73 18.61 -0.09
N SER A 43 -19.20 17.76 0.83
CA SER A 43 -20.59 17.83 1.31
C SER A 43 -20.92 19.12 2.06
N LEU A 44 -19.92 19.78 2.62
CA LEU A 44 -20.06 21.05 3.35
C LEU A 44 -19.72 22.28 2.50
N SER A 45 -19.16 22.08 1.30
CA SER A 45 -18.70 23.16 0.44
C SER A 45 -19.86 23.82 -0.29
N THR A 46 -19.98 25.13 -0.16
CA THR A 46 -21.05 25.92 -0.82
C THR A 46 -20.52 26.83 -1.92
N GLN A 47 -19.22 27.14 -1.90
CA GLN A 47 -18.58 28.04 -2.86
C GLN A 47 -17.91 27.26 -3.99
N LYS A 48 -18.10 27.71 -5.23
CA LYS A 48 -17.51 27.10 -6.43
C LYS A 48 -15.98 26.92 -6.35
N GLY A 49 -15.27 27.88 -5.75
CA GLY A 49 -13.81 27.80 -5.57
C GLY A 49 -13.39 26.67 -4.63
N GLN A 50 -14.10 26.51 -3.50
CA GLN A 50 -13.85 25.44 -2.53
C GLN A 50 -14.14 24.07 -3.14
N ILE A 51 -15.26 23.95 -3.85
CA ILE A 51 -15.64 22.71 -4.56
C ILE A 51 -14.56 22.35 -5.59
N LEU A 52 -14.13 23.29 -6.43
CA LEU A 52 -13.11 23.04 -7.44
C LEU A 52 -11.79 22.58 -6.82
N GLN A 53 -11.36 23.20 -5.72
CA GLN A 53 -10.14 22.80 -5.04
C GLN A 53 -10.26 21.40 -4.41
N ALA A 54 -11.39 21.11 -3.77
CA ALA A 54 -11.65 19.80 -3.18
C ALA A 54 -11.71 18.70 -4.26
N VAL A 55 -12.34 18.95 -5.41
CA VAL A 55 -12.35 18.02 -6.56
C VAL A 55 -10.94 17.79 -7.12
N LYS A 56 -10.10 18.83 -7.24
CA LYS A 56 -8.70 18.66 -7.65
C LYS A 56 -7.94 17.75 -6.69
N ASN A 57 -8.10 17.98 -5.39
CA ASN A 57 -7.47 17.14 -4.36
C ASN A 57 -7.99 15.69 -4.46
N LEU A 58 -9.28 15.49 -4.74
CA LEU A 58 -9.87 14.17 -4.95
C LEU A 58 -9.24 13.45 -6.15
N MET A 59 -9.06 14.15 -7.27
CA MET A 59 -8.43 13.58 -8.47
C MET A 59 -6.98 13.16 -8.22
N VAL A 60 -6.21 13.99 -7.53
CA VAL A 60 -4.82 13.66 -7.15
C VAL A 60 -4.79 12.43 -6.25
N CYS A 61 -5.65 12.38 -5.23
CA CYS A 61 -5.75 11.25 -4.32
C CYS A 61 -6.11 9.95 -5.06
N ASN A 62 -7.10 9.99 -5.96
CA ASN A 62 -7.47 8.84 -6.78
C ASN A 62 -6.32 8.35 -7.66
N ALA A 63 -5.56 9.25 -8.28
CA ALA A 63 -4.41 8.88 -9.08
C ALA A 63 -3.32 8.18 -8.24
N ARG A 64 -3.09 8.63 -7.00
CA ARG A 64 -2.13 8.00 -6.08
C ARG A 64 -2.59 6.62 -5.62
N ILE A 65 -3.88 6.45 -5.31
CA ILE A 65 -4.44 5.13 -4.99
C ILE A 65 -4.20 4.17 -6.15
N MET A 66 -4.52 4.58 -7.39
CA MET A 66 -4.27 3.76 -8.57
C MET A 66 -2.79 3.39 -8.74
N ALA A 67 -1.88 4.35 -8.54
CA ALA A 67 -0.44 4.09 -8.62
C ALA A 67 0.01 3.04 -7.60
N TYR A 68 -0.43 3.16 -6.35
CA TYR A 68 -0.13 2.16 -5.31
C TYR A 68 -0.76 0.80 -5.60
N THR A 69 -1.96 0.73 -6.17
CA THR A 69 -2.58 -0.53 -6.60
C THR A 69 -1.75 -1.21 -7.69
N LEU A 70 -1.27 -0.45 -8.68
CA LEU A 70 -0.42 -0.99 -9.75
C LEU A 70 0.94 -1.45 -9.23
N GLU A 71 1.55 -0.70 -8.31
CA GLU A 71 2.80 -1.10 -7.65
C GLU A 71 2.62 -2.41 -6.89
N LEU A 72 1.52 -2.55 -6.14
CA LEU A 72 1.20 -3.76 -5.38
C LEU A 72 0.99 -4.96 -6.30
N GLN A 73 0.19 -4.81 -7.37
CA GLN A 73 -0.03 -5.87 -8.36
C GLN A 73 1.28 -6.34 -9.01
N LYS A 74 2.19 -5.42 -9.32
CA LYS A 74 3.50 -5.75 -9.88
C LYS A 74 4.38 -6.55 -8.90
N LEU A 75 4.31 -6.23 -7.60
CA LEU A 75 5.00 -6.98 -6.56
C LEU A 75 4.42 -8.40 -6.41
N GLU A 76 3.10 -8.53 -6.41
CA GLU A 76 2.41 -9.83 -6.38
C GLU A 76 2.76 -10.70 -7.59
N GLU A 77 2.77 -10.12 -8.80
CA GLU A 77 3.15 -10.83 -10.02
C GLU A 77 4.61 -11.29 -10.00
N GLN A 78 5.52 -10.47 -9.46
CA GLN A 78 6.93 -10.86 -9.29
C GLN A 78 7.07 -12.04 -8.31
N ILE A 79 6.33 -12.03 -7.21
CA ILE A 79 6.31 -13.14 -6.24
C ILE A 79 5.76 -14.41 -6.90
N ALA A 80 4.65 -14.31 -7.63
CA ALA A 80 4.04 -15.43 -8.34
C ALA A 80 4.98 -16.00 -9.42
N ASN A 81 5.63 -15.14 -10.20
CA ASN A 81 6.61 -15.55 -11.21
C ASN A 81 7.84 -16.21 -10.58
N GLN A 82 8.32 -15.68 -9.46
CA GLN A 82 9.43 -16.29 -8.73
C GLN A 82 9.03 -17.68 -8.18
N ALA A 83 7.83 -17.82 -7.60
CA ALA A 83 7.32 -19.10 -7.15
C ALA A 83 7.19 -20.11 -8.31
N GLY A 84 6.72 -19.68 -9.48
CA GLY A 84 6.67 -20.50 -10.69
C GLY A 84 8.06 -20.98 -11.13
N LYS A 85 9.07 -20.10 -11.08
CA LYS A 85 10.47 -20.47 -11.37
C LYS A 85 11.01 -21.52 -10.39
N TRP A 86 10.71 -21.40 -9.10
CA TRP A 86 11.12 -22.39 -8.10
C TRP A 86 10.46 -23.75 -8.35
N LEU A 87 9.17 -23.78 -8.68
CA LEU A 87 8.47 -25.01 -9.04
C LEU A 87 9.10 -25.67 -10.27
N VAL A 88 9.33 -24.91 -11.34
CA VAL A 88 9.99 -25.41 -12.55
C VAL A 88 11.39 -25.93 -12.24
N ALA A 89 12.19 -25.22 -11.44
CA ALA A 89 13.52 -25.66 -11.04
C ALA A 89 13.50 -26.97 -10.25
N LEU A 90 12.53 -27.16 -9.34
CA LEU A 90 12.36 -28.41 -8.59
C LEU A 90 12.03 -29.58 -9.51
N PHE A 91 11.17 -29.38 -10.52
CA PHE A 91 10.86 -30.42 -11.51
C PHE A 91 12.01 -30.68 -12.51
N THR A 92 12.82 -29.67 -12.81
CA THR A 92 13.91 -29.79 -13.80
C THR A 92 15.19 -30.40 -13.20
N PHE A 93 15.48 -30.10 -11.93
CA PHE A 93 16.70 -30.56 -11.26
C PHE A 93 16.50 -31.75 -10.31
N GLY A 94 15.29 -32.30 -10.21
CA GLY A 94 15.01 -33.64 -9.64
C GLY A 94 15.68 -33.95 -8.31
N PHE A 95 15.01 -33.66 -7.20
CA PHE A 95 15.10 -34.51 -6.02
C PHE A 95 14.09 -35.65 -6.15
#